data_AF-A0A838PNW6-F1
#
_entry.id   AF-A0A838PNW6-F1
#
_cell.length_a   1.000
_cell.length_b   1.000
_cell.length_c   1.000
_cell.angle_alpha   90.00
_cell.angle_beta   90.00
_cell.angle_gamma   90.00
#
_symmetry.space_group_name_H-M   'P 1'
#
loop_
_entity.id
_entity.type
_entity.pdbx_description
1 polymer ?
#
loop_
_entity_poly.entity_id
_entity_poly.type
_entity_poly.pdbx_seq_one_letter_code
_entity_poly.pdbx_strand_id
1 'polypeptide(L)'
;MHDAIIIRHSGPADSQAIHRLADLDDRAVPTGESLLAFVGGELAVARAFNGHSVADPFRPTAELQELVALRAMQETRGRAA
;
A
#
# COMPACT_ATOMS: atom_id res chain seq x y z
N MET A 1 3.91 -9.36 21.02
CA MET A 1 3.64 -7.91 20.93
C MET A 1 3.18 -7.67 19.51
N HIS A 2 1.93 -7.23 19.31
CA HIS A 2 1.39 -6.99 17.97
C HIS A 2 1.81 -5.60 17.53
N ASP A 3 2.23 -5.47 16.28
CA ASP A 3 2.52 -4.17 15.71
C ASP A 3 1.22 -3.53 15.17
N ALA A 4 1.12 -2.20 15.26
CA ALA A 4 -0.04 -1.47 14.78
C ALA A 4 0.02 -1.31 13.26
N ILE A 5 -1.08 -1.67 12.59
CA ILE A 5 -1.24 -1.47 11.15
C ILE A 5 -1.90 -0.11 10.92
N ILE A 6 -1.24 0.77 10.17
CA ILE A 6 -1.78 2.08 9.79
C ILE A 6 -2.00 2.09 8.29
N ILE A 7 -3.22 2.42 7.86
CA ILE A 7 -3.58 2.52 6.44
C ILE A 7 -4.03 3.93 6.15
N ARG A 8 -3.40 4.56 5.17
CA ARG A 8 -3.70 5.94 4.77
C ARG A 8 -3.47 6.17 3.30
N HIS A 9 -3.99 7.28 2.80
CA HIS A 9 -3.72 7.75 1.43
C HIS A 9 -2.25 8.16 1.29
N SER A 10 -1.70 7.93 0.10
CA SER A 10 -0.40 8.46 -0.28
C SER A 10 -0.47 9.98 -0.41
N GLY A 11 0.57 10.65 0.08
CA GLY A 11 0.83 12.06 -0.15
C GLY A 11 2.08 12.26 -1.01
N PRO A 12 2.37 13.49 -1.46
CA PRO A 12 3.54 13.79 -2.30
C PRO A 12 4.88 13.35 -1.69
N ALA A 13 5.00 13.44 -0.35
CA ALA A 13 6.18 13.06 0.41
C ALA A 13 6.45 11.54 0.41
N ASP A 14 5.46 10.70 0.11
CA ASP A 14 5.59 9.24 0.15
C ASP A 14 6.26 8.67 -1.11
N SER A 15 6.40 9.48 -2.16
CA SER A 15 6.90 9.05 -3.47
C SER A 15 8.21 8.28 -3.36
N GLN A 16 9.18 8.77 -2.58
CA GLN A 16 10.48 8.10 -2.40
C GLN A 16 10.36 6.76 -1.66
N ALA A 17 9.45 6.66 -0.68
CA ALA A 17 9.22 5.41 0.06
C ALA A 17 8.56 4.36 -0.83
N ILE A 18 7.61 4.77 -1.67
CA ILE A 18 6.93 3.89 -2.63
C ILE A 18 7.92 3.39 -3.69
N HIS A 19 8.80 4.27 -4.20
CA HIS A 19 9.85 3.85 -5.15
C HIS A 19 10.78 2.80 -4.54
N ARG A 20 11.27 3.05 -3.32
CA ARG A 20 12.09 2.06 -2.61
C ARG A 20 11.37 0.72 -2.42
N LEU A 21 10.08 0.75 -2.06
CA LEU A 21 9.31 -0.47 -1.89
C LEU A 21 9.16 -1.23 -3.22
N ALA A 22 8.91 -0.51 -4.32
CA ALA A 22 8.81 -1.09 -5.65
C ALA A 22 10.14 -1.70 -6.13
N ASP A 23 11.26 -1.02 -5.85
CA ASP A 23 12.60 -1.54 -6.10
C ASP A 23 12.88 -2.82 -5.29
N LEU A 24 12.42 -2.89 -4.03
CA LEU A 24 12.55 -4.10 -3.20
C LEU A 24 11.72 -5.26 -3.75
N ASP A 25 10.48 -5.00 -4.19
CA ASP A 25 9.56 -5.99 -4.75
C ASP A 25 9.88 -6.36 -6.22
N ASP A 26 10.88 -5.73 -6.82
CA ASP A 26 11.24 -5.85 -8.25
C ASP A 26 10.03 -5.64 -9.18
N ARG A 27 9.26 -4.58 -8.90
CA ARG A 27 8.03 -4.23 -9.64
C ARG A 27 7.99 -2.77 -10.03
N ALA A 28 7.15 -2.46 -11.00
CA ALA A 28 6.88 -1.07 -11.38
C ALA A 28 6.32 -0.27 -10.19
N VAL A 29 6.68 1.02 -10.12
CA VAL A 29 6.14 1.90 -9.07
C VAL A 29 4.64 2.12 -9.31
N PRO A 30 3.77 1.88 -8.30
CA PRO A 30 2.36 2.24 -8.41
C PRO A 30 2.21 3.74 -8.69
N THR A 31 1.45 4.09 -9.72
CA THR A 31 1.22 5.47 -10.13
C THR A 31 -0.19 5.94 -9.75
N GLY A 32 -0.30 7.22 -9.37
CA GLY A 32 -1.56 7.86 -9.00
C GLY A 32 -1.94 7.70 -7.53
N GLU A 33 -3.22 7.96 -7.23
CA GLU A 33 -3.77 7.81 -5.88
C GLU A 33 -3.54 6.37 -5.41
N SER A 34 -2.96 6.23 -4.21
CA SER A 34 -2.60 4.95 -3.64
C SER A 34 -2.95 4.90 -2.16
N LEU A 35 -3.28 3.70 -1.68
CA LEU A 35 -3.32 3.40 -0.26
C LEU A 35 -1.99 2.78 0.17
N LEU A 36 -1.49 3.29 1.28
CA LEU A 36 -0.24 2.87 1.91
C LEU A 36 -0.57 2.19 3.23
N ALA A 37 0.02 1.03 3.47
CA ALA A 37 -0.03 0.36 4.76
C ALA A 37 1.34 0.30 5.41
N PHE A 38 1.36 0.73 6.67
CA PHE A 38 2.54 0.76 7.52
C PHE A 38 2.40 -0.28 8.63
N VAL A 39 3.51 -0.94 8.92
CA VAL A 39 3.70 -1.83 10.08
C VAL A 39 4.94 -1.35 10.80
N GLY A 40 4.82 -0.99 12.07
CA GLY A 40 5.92 -0.50 12.89
C GLY A 40 6.40 0.89 12.49
N GLY A 41 5.55 1.65 11.79
CA GLY A 41 5.91 2.93 11.17
C GLY A 41 6.64 2.78 9.83
N GLU A 42 6.88 1.56 9.34
CA GLU A 42 7.54 1.31 8.06
C GLU A 42 6.54 0.89 6.98
N LEU A 43 6.73 1.41 5.78
CA LEU A 43 5.87 1.12 4.64
C LEU A 43 6.04 -0.35 4.23
N ALA A 44 4.99 -1.14 4.35
CA ALA A 44 5.00 -2.56 4.03
C ALA A 44 4.21 -2.89 2.75
N VAL A 45 3.18 -2.11 2.42
CA VAL A 45 2.38 -2.30 1.20
C VAL A 45 2.00 -0.94 0.62
N ALA A 46 2.10 -0.79 -0.70
CA ALA A 46 1.55 0.34 -1.44
C ALA A 46 0.68 -0.18 -2.59
N ARG A 47 -0.58 0.23 -2.63
CA ARG A 47 -1.56 -0.18 -3.64
C ARG A 47 -2.22 1.02 -4.30
N ALA A 48 -2.05 1.16 -5.61
CA ALA A 48 -2.77 2.13 -6.40
C ALA A 48 -4.23 1.69 -6.60
N PHE A 49 -5.14 2.66 -6.72
CA PHE A 49 -6.57 2.38 -6.97
C PHE A 49 -6.83 1.73 -8.34
N ASN A 50 -5.86 1.78 -9.26
CA ASN A 50 -5.90 1.04 -10.54
C ASN A 50 -5.62 -0.47 -10.38
N GLY A 51 -5.33 -0.95 -9.16
CA GLY A 51 -5.10 -2.35 -8.84
C GLY A 51 -3.62 -2.75 -8.79
N HIS A 52 -2.70 -1.88 -9.21
CA HIS A 52 -1.26 -2.14 -9.09
C HIS A 52 -0.84 -2.10 -7.62
N SER A 53 -0.09 -3.10 -7.17
CA SER A 53 0.33 -3.24 -5.78
C SER A 53 1.77 -3.70 -5.69
N VAL A 54 2.50 -3.10 -4.77
CA VAL A 54 3.85 -3.52 -4.36
C VAL A 54 3.87 -3.74 -2.86
N ALA A 55 4.67 -4.69 -2.40
CA ALA A 55 4.78 -5.05 -0.99
C ALA A 55 6.21 -5.44 -0.61
N ASP A 56 6.53 -5.36 0.68
CA ASP A 56 7.84 -5.77 1.18
C ASP A 56 7.97 -7.30 1.02
N PRO A 57 8.85 -7.81 0.15
CA PRO A 57 8.99 -9.24 -0.10
C PRO A 57 9.71 -9.98 1.03
N PHE A 58 10.35 -9.25 1.95
CA PHE A 58 11.07 -9.80 3.10
C PHE A 58 10.17 -9.94 4.33
N ARG A 59 8.87 -9.60 4.21
CA ARG A 59 7.87 -9.71 5.27
C ARG A 59 6.67 -10.52 4.80
N PRO A 60 5.96 -11.22 5.71
CA PRO A 60 4.70 -11.88 5.39
C PRO A 60 3.59 -10.83 5.20
N THR A 61 3.51 -10.26 3.99
CA THR A 61 2.58 -9.16 3.67
C THR A 61 1.30 -9.61 2.97
N ALA A 62 1.07 -10.91 2.76
CA ALA A 62 -0.08 -11.41 2.00
C ALA A 62 -1.43 -10.95 2.56
N GLU A 63 -1.65 -11.16 3.86
CA GLU A 63 -2.89 -10.73 4.55
C GLU A 63 -3.04 -9.20 4.54
N LEU A 64 -1.91 -8.48 4.64
CA LEU A 64 -1.89 -7.02 4.59
C LEU A 64 -2.27 -6.50 3.20
N GLN A 65 -1.78 -7.15 2.14
CA GLN A 65 -2.13 -6.82 0.75
C GLN A 65 -3.62 -7.02 0.49
N GLU A 66 -4.21 -8.11 0.99
CA GLU A 66 -5.66 -8.35 0.90
C GLU A 66 -6.46 -7.28 1.64
N LEU A 67 -6.03 -6.92 2.85
CA LEU A 67 -6.71 -5.91 3.65
C LEU A 67 -6.66 -4.53 2.98
N VAL A 68 -5.52 -4.14 2.41
CA VAL A 68 -5.39 -2.89 1.63
C VAL A 68 -6.25 -2.95 0.37
N ALA A 69 -6.32 -4.11 -0.30
CA ALA A 69 -7.18 -4.29 -1.47
C ALA A 69 -8.66 -4.09 -1.14
N LEU A 70 -9.14 -4.71 -0.05
CA LEU A 70 -10.52 -4.56 0.43
C LEU A 70 -10.83 -3.10 0.75
N ARG A 71 -9.90 -2.41 1.43
CA ARG A 71 -10.06 -0.99 1.76
C ARG A 71 -10.14 -0.12 0.51
N ALA A 72 -9.27 -0.36 -0.48
CA ALA A 72 -9.32 0.36 -1.75
C ALA A 72 -10.67 0.18 -2.46
N MET A 73 -11.19 -1.05 -2.50
CA MET A 73 -12.49 -1.36 -3.11
C MET A 73 -13.65 -0.67 -2.40
N GLN A 74 -13.63 -0.61 -1.05
CA GLN A 74 -14.64 0.09 -0.27
C GLN A 74 -14.69 1.58 -0.59
N GLU A 75 -13.52 2.23 -0.72
CA GLU A 75 -13.45 3.66 -1.04
C GLU A 75 -13.87 3.96 -2.47
N THR A 76 -13.48 3.13 -3.45
CA THR A 76 -13.94 3.27 -4.84
C THR A 76 -15.46 3.13 -4.93
N ARG A 77 -16.06 2.17 -4.22
CA ARG A 77 -17.54 2.02 -4.18
C ARG A 77 -18.21 3.22 -3.49
N GLY A 78 -17.65 3.69 -2.37
CA GLY A 78 -18.18 4.84 -1.65
C GLY A 78 -18.15 6.14 -2.47
N ARG A 79 -17.17 6.31 -3.37
CA ARG A 79 -17.10 7.45 -4.31
C ARG A 79 -18.08 7.34 -5.48
N ALA A 80 -18.54 6.14 -5.82
CA ALA A 80 -19.44 5.90 -6.96
C ALA A 80 -20.93 5.95 -6.58
N ALA A 81 -21.24 6.05 -5.29
CA ALA A 81 -22.59 6.19 -4.74
C ALA A 81 -22.96 7.66 -4.54
#